data_AF-A0A8T3R9P3-F1
#
_entry.id   AF-A0A8T3R9P3-F1
#
_cell.length_a   1.000
_cell.length_b   1.000
_cell.length_c   1.000
_cell.angle_alpha   90.00
_cell.angle_beta   90.00
_cell.angle_gamma   90.00
#
_symmetry.space_group_name_H-M   'P 1'
#
loop_
_entity.id
_entity.type
_entity.pdbx_description
1 polymer ?
#
loop_
_entity_poly.entity_id
_entity_poly.type
_entity_poly.pdbx_seq_one_letter_code
_entity_poly.pdbx_strand_id
1 'polypeptide(L)'
;MSATGLSADPAEYRRRLEEQPDEAIDAWSAELMRDLSIRIGVIKVLASFRTSSGLNEAGLERVFAAGGGAPATFGRTADGQLMVPAISLHYLVSGLRAQLPDARARLVTYLTDNFHEIVFL
;
A
#
# COMPACT_ATOMS: atom_id res chain seq x y z
N MET A 1 -20.17 -11.66 -19.07
CA MET A 1 -19.13 -11.53 -18.04
C MET A 1 -18.26 -10.37 -18.48
N SER A 2 -18.52 -9.19 -17.90
CA SER A 2 -17.98 -7.91 -18.34
C SER A 2 -16.52 -7.80 -17.97
N ALA A 3 -15.66 -7.52 -18.95
CA ALA A 3 -14.27 -7.13 -18.74
C ALA A 3 -14.20 -6.00 -17.69
N THR A 4 -13.49 -6.25 -16.60
CA THR A 4 -13.15 -5.28 -15.56
C THR A 4 -12.50 -4.05 -16.21
N GLY A 5 -13.04 -2.86 -15.95
CA GLY A 5 -12.64 -1.58 -16.57
C GLY A 5 -11.23 -1.08 -16.22
N LEU A 6 -10.32 -1.96 -15.82
CA LEU A 6 -8.91 -1.71 -15.63
C LEU A 6 -8.24 -1.70 -17.02
N SER A 7 -7.51 -0.63 -17.32
CA SER A 7 -6.65 -0.54 -18.51
C SER A 7 -5.79 -1.81 -18.65
N ALA A 8 -5.47 -2.25 -19.87
CA ALA A 8 -4.51 -3.35 -20.09
C ALA A 8 -3.03 -2.91 -19.96
N ASP A 9 -2.81 -1.59 -19.87
CA ASP A 9 -1.50 -0.94 -19.80
C ASP A 9 -1.30 -0.24 -18.44
N PRO A 10 -0.24 -0.57 -17.68
CA PRO A 10 0.12 0.12 -16.44
C PRO A 10 0.30 1.63 -16.59
N ALA A 11 0.81 2.11 -17.73
CA ALA A 11 1.01 3.55 -17.94
C ALA A 11 -0.32 4.30 -18.11
N GLU A 12 -1.26 3.73 -18.86
CA GLU A 12 -2.64 4.22 -18.89
C GLU A 12 -3.33 4.11 -17.52
N TYR A 13 -3.15 3.01 -16.77
CA TYR A 13 -3.69 2.90 -15.42
C TYR A 13 -3.17 4.02 -14.51
N ARG A 14 -1.87 4.29 -14.53
CA ARG A 14 -1.26 5.38 -13.78
C ARG A 14 -1.87 6.74 -14.13
N ARG A 15 -2.03 7.06 -15.42
CA ARG A 15 -2.66 8.32 -15.85
C ARG A 15 -4.08 8.45 -15.30
N ARG A 16 -4.86 7.38 -15.36
CA ARG A 16 -6.22 7.36 -14.79
C ARG A 16 -6.20 7.58 -13.28
N LEU A 17 -5.26 6.99 -12.54
CA LEU A 17 -5.10 7.25 -11.10
C LEU A 17 -4.73 8.71 -10.80
N GLU A 18 -3.94 9.36 -11.65
CA GLU A 18 -3.58 10.77 -11.49
C GLU A 18 -4.79 11.71 -11.61
N GLU A 19 -5.85 11.29 -12.28
CA GLU A 19 -7.12 12.03 -12.40
C GLU A 19 -8.07 11.83 -11.20
N GLN A 20 -7.76 10.88 -10.31
CA GLN A 20 -8.64 10.52 -9.19
C GLN A 20 -8.39 11.40 -7.96
N PRO A 21 -9.44 11.63 -7.15
CA PRO A 21 -9.29 12.34 -5.89
C PRO A 21 -8.43 11.54 -4.90
N ASP A 22 -7.83 12.25 -3.95
CA ASP A 22 -6.92 11.66 -2.97
C ASP A 22 -7.60 10.59 -2.12
N GLU A 23 -8.87 10.80 -1.76
CA GLU A 23 -9.67 9.88 -0.99
C GLU A 23 -9.85 8.52 -1.69
N ALA A 24 -9.96 8.52 -3.03
CA ALA A 24 -10.07 7.30 -3.81
C ALA A 24 -8.74 6.55 -3.85
N ILE A 25 -7.62 7.27 -4.04
CA ILE A 25 -6.28 6.68 -4.01
C ILE A 25 -5.98 6.04 -2.65
N ASP A 26 -6.40 6.69 -1.58
CA ASP A 26 -6.20 6.20 -0.22
C ASP A 26 -7.00 4.93 0.06
N ALA A 27 -8.30 4.95 -0.30
CA ALA A 27 -9.19 3.81 -0.16
C ALA A 27 -8.66 2.59 -0.94
N TRP A 28 -8.36 2.75 -2.22
CA TRP A 28 -7.88 1.65 -3.06
C TRP A 28 -6.53 1.12 -2.61
N SER A 29 -5.63 1.99 -2.12
CA SER A 29 -4.34 1.54 -1.59
C SER A 29 -4.53 0.66 -0.35
N ALA A 30 -5.42 1.06 0.56
CA ALA A 30 -5.73 0.29 1.77
C ALA A 30 -6.44 -1.04 1.45
N GLU A 31 -7.38 -1.02 0.50
CA GLU A 31 -8.08 -2.22 0.00
C GLU A 31 -7.09 -3.19 -0.65
N LEU A 32 -6.24 -2.72 -1.55
CA LEU A 32 -5.24 -3.54 -2.21
C LEU A 32 -4.27 -4.18 -1.20
N MET A 33 -3.81 -3.44 -0.20
CA MET A 33 -2.97 -4.00 0.88
C MET A 33 -3.68 -5.15 1.60
N ARG A 34 -4.96 -4.97 1.93
CA ARG A 34 -5.77 -5.98 2.59
C ARG A 34 -5.91 -7.23 1.71
N ASP A 35 -6.26 -7.06 0.45
CA ASP A 35 -6.50 -8.19 -0.46
C ASP A 35 -5.21 -8.95 -0.79
N LEU A 36 -4.11 -8.23 -1.01
CA LEU A 36 -2.79 -8.84 -1.16
C LEU A 36 -2.37 -9.57 0.11
N SER A 37 -2.67 -9.04 1.30
CA SER A 37 -2.28 -9.69 2.55
C SER A 37 -2.93 -11.07 2.70
N ILE A 38 -4.15 -11.24 2.18
CA ILE A 38 -4.86 -12.54 2.15
C ILE A 38 -4.21 -13.49 1.16
N ARG A 39 -3.83 -13.02 -0.03
CA ARG A 39 -3.31 -13.86 -1.12
C ARG A 39 -1.85 -14.25 -0.94
N ILE A 40 -1.01 -13.29 -0.57
CA ILE A 40 0.46 -13.44 -0.60
C ILE A 40 1.12 -13.21 0.77
N GLY A 41 0.34 -12.85 1.79
CA GLY A 41 0.80 -12.64 3.16
C GLY A 41 1.36 -11.23 3.41
N VAL A 42 1.24 -10.79 4.67
CA VAL A 42 1.62 -9.42 5.11
C VAL A 42 3.08 -9.08 4.81
N ILE A 43 4.01 -10.02 4.99
CA ILE A 43 5.45 -9.76 4.80
C ILE A 43 5.73 -9.28 3.37
N LYS A 44 5.12 -9.93 2.37
CA LYS A 44 5.28 -9.53 0.96
C LYS A 44 4.61 -8.19 0.66
N VAL A 45 3.45 -7.91 1.27
CA VAL A 45 2.79 -6.60 1.15
C VAL A 45 3.66 -5.48 1.70
N LEU A 46 4.23 -5.66 2.91
CA LEU A 46 5.12 -4.67 3.50
C LEU A 46 6.38 -4.47 2.66
N ALA A 47 6.95 -5.54 2.08
CA ALA A 47 8.10 -5.44 1.18
C ALA A 47 7.77 -4.69 -0.13
N SER A 48 6.62 -4.99 -0.75
CA SER A 48 6.12 -4.30 -1.94
C SER A 48 5.89 -2.82 -1.65
N PHE A 49 5.12 -2.53 -0.60
CA PHE A 49 4.82 -1.15 -0.20
C PHE A 49 6.08 -0.36 0.16
N ARG A 50 7.04 -0.97 0.85
CA ARG A 50 8.33 -0.35 1.15
C ARG A 50 9.09 0.03 -0.12
N THR A 51 9.11 -0.85 -1.11
CA THR A 51 9.75 -0.60 -2.41
C THR A 51 9.07 0.58 -3.13
N SER A 52 7.74 0.52 -3.31
CA SER A 52 7.00 1.57 -4.03
C SER A 52 6.99 2.92 -3.32
N SER A 53 6.93 2.92 -1.98
CA SER A 53 6.98 4.13 -1.17
C SER A 53 8.39 4.64 -0.94
N GLY A 54 9.44 3.91 -1.29
CA GLY A 54 10.84 4.29 -1.03
C GLY A 54 11.20 4.43 0.44
N LEU A 55 10.39 3.91 1.37
CA LEU A 55 10.66 3.99 2.79
C LEU A 55 11.73 2.96 3.20
N ASN A 56 12.49 3.27 4.25
CA ASN A 56 13.20 2.24 4.99
C ASN A 56 12.30 1.72 6.13
N GLU A 57 12.77 0.71 6.86
CA GLU A 57 11.98 0.07 7.91
C GLU A 57 11.60 1.03 9.05
N ALA A 58 12.53 1.88 9.48
CA ALA A 58 12.26 2.91 10.48
C ALA A 58 11.25 3.96 9.99
N GLY A 59 11.30 4.30 8.69
CA GLY A 59 10.32 5.16 8.05
C GLY A 59 8.94 4.50 8.01
N LEU A 60 8.88 3.20 7.75
CA LEU A 60 7.64 2.42 7.74
C LEU A 60 7.01 2.34 9.13
N GLU A 61 7.81 2.12 10.17
CA GLU A 61 7.35 2.13 11.57
C GLU A 61 6.81 3.51 11.97
N ARG A 62 7.54 4.59 11.62
CA ARG A 62 7.10 5.97 11.88
C ARG A 62 5.78 6.29 11.20
N VAL A 63 5.65 5.92 9.92
CA VAL A 63 4.42 6.10 9.16
C VAL A 63 3.28 5.30 9.78
N PHE A 64 3.51 4.03 10.09
CA PHE A 64 2.51 3.18 10.74
C PHE A 64 2.00 3.80 12.06
N ALA A 65 2.91 4.26 12.92
CA ALA A 65 2.56 4.93 14.17
C ALA A 65 1.80 6.24 13.95
N ALA A 66 2.27 7.09 13.02
CA ALA A 66 1.61 8.34 12.68
C ALA A 66 0.20 8.15 12.11
N GLY A 67 -0.05 7.01 11.44
CA GLY A 67 -1.36 6.66 10.91
C GLY A 67 -2.36 6.15 11.95
N GLY A 68 -1.92 5.92 13.20
CA GLY A 68 -2.74 5.38 14.29
C GLY A 68 -2.45 3.92 14.62
N GLY A 69 -1.48 3.29 13.96
CA GLY A 69 -1.04 1.94 14.28
C GLY A 69 -0.33 1.88 15.63
N ALA A 70 -0.66 0.89 16.45
CA ALA A 70 -0.02 0.71 17.75
C ALA A 70 1.44 0.23 17.56
N PRO A 71 2.47 0.99 17.99
CA PRO A 71 3.88 0.62 17.75
C PRO A 71 4.25 -0.76 18.32
N ALA A 72 3.62 -1.17 19.43
CA ALA A 72 3.81 -2.49 20.02
C ALA A 72 3.41 -3.67 19.11
N THR A 73 2.63 -3.41 18.06
CA THR A 73 2.23 -4.41 17.06
C THR A 73 3.14 -4.43 15.83
N PHE A 74 4.08 -3.49 15.74
CA PHE A 74 5.09 -3.43 14.70
C PHE A 74 6.27 -4.31 15.10
N GLY A 75 6.31 -5.52 14.55
CA GLY A 75 7.21 -6.57 14.99
C GLY A 75 8.10 -7.12 13.88
N ARG A 76 8.85 -8.16 14.25
CA ARG A 76 9.67 -8.95 13.34
C ARG A 76 9.44 -10.43 13.53
N THR A 77 9.56 -11.19 12.44
CA THR A 77 9.66 -12.65 12.52
C THR A 77 10.99 -13.07 13.15
N ALA A 78 11.15 -14.37 13.43
CA ALA A 78 12.41 -14.93 13.91
C ALA A 78 13.59 -14.64 12.96
N ASP A 79 13.32 -14.57 11.66
CA ASP A 79 14.30 -14.25 10.61
C ASP A 79 14.48 -12.74 10.38
N GLY A 80 13.89 -11.90 11.23
CA GLY A 80 14.04 -10.44 11.19
C GLY A 80 13.13 -9.71 10.20
N GLN A 81 12.21 -10.40 9.52
CA GLN A 81 11.29 -9.78 8.54
C GLN A 81 10.21 -8.97 9.25
N LEU A 82 9.91 -7.77 8.74
CA LEU A 82 8.85 -6.92 9.27
C LEU A 82 7.47 -7.58 9.19
N MET A 83 6.67 -7.41 10.24
CA MET A 83 5.30 -7.88 10.32
C MET A 83 4.43 -6.92 11.13
N VAL A 84 3.19 -6.76 10.68
CA VAL A 84 2.09 -6.11 11.43
C VAL A 84 0.83 -6.98 11.29
N PRO A 85 -0.19 -6.80 12.15
CA PRO A 85 -1.50 -7.40 11.90
C PRO A 85 -2.06 -6.98 10.53
N ALA A 86 -2.59 -7.91 9.74
CA ALA A 86 -3.12 -7.58 8.41
C ALA A 86 -4.19 -6.48 8.44
N ILE A 87 -5.05 -6.50 9.46
CA ILE A 87 -6.12 -5.51 9.65
C ILE A 87 -5.59 -4.09 9.88
N SER A 88 -4.34 -3.94 10.36
CA SER A 88 -3.74 -2.63 10.65
C SER A 88 -2.97 -2.03 9.47
N LEU A 89 -2.87 -2.72 8.34
CA LEU A 89 -2.15 -2.23 7.15
C LEU A 89 -2.65 -0.87 6.64
N HIS A 90 -3.94 -0.59 6.79
CA HIS A 90 -4.55 0.68 6.38
C HIS A 90 -3.91 1.91 7.07
N TYR A 91 -3.32 1.75 8.26
CA TYR A 91 -2.60 2.84 8.94
C TYR A 91 -1.35 3.29 8.18
N LEU A 92 -0.79 2.47 7.29
CA LEU A 92 0.32 2.89 6.44
C LEU A 92 -0.10 3.99 5.46
N VAL A 93 -1.34 3.95 4.96
CA VAL A 93 -1.87 4.96 4.03
C VAL A 93 -2.09 6.28 4.75
N SER A 94 -2.84 6.27 5.86
CA SER A 94 -3.09 7.47 6.67
C SER A 94 -1.80 8.08 7.21
N GLY A 95 -0.86 7.23 7.64
CA GLY A 95 0.44 7.67 8.12
C GLY A 95 1.31 8.30 7.04
N LEU A 96 1.26 7.77 5.81
CA LEU A 96 2.01 8.34 4.68
C LEU A 96 1.49 9.74 4.38
N ARG A 97 0.16 9.89 4.32
CA ARG A 97 -0.53 11.17 4.13
C ARG A 97 -0.17 12.20 5.21
N ALA A 98 -0.05 11.77 6.45
CA ALA A 98 0.31 12.65 7.55
C ALA A 98 1.78 13.09 7.56
N GLN A 99 2.69 12.29 6.99
CA GLN A 99 4.14 12.47 7.17
C GLN A 99 4.87 12.97 5.92
N LEU A 100 4.34 12.70 4.72
CA LEU A 100 5.06 12.96 3.46
C LEU A 100 4.25 13.85 2.53
N PRO A 101 4.80 14.98 2.06
CA PRO A 101 4.10 15.88 1.14
C PRO A 101 3.85 15.26 -0.25
N ASP A 102 4.61 14.23 -0.61
CA ASP A 102 4.48 13.48 -1.86
C ASP A 102 3.75 12.13 -1.68
N ALA A 103 3.03 11.94 -0.57
CA ALA A 103 2.31 10.71 -0.24
C ALA A 103 1.42 10.23 -1.40
N ARG A 104 0.69 11.15 -2.04
CA ARG A 104 -0.15 10.85 -3.20
C ARG A 104 0.63 10.12 -4.30
N ALA A 105 1.79 10.66 -4.69
CA ALA A 105 2.59 10.12 -5.77
C ALA A 105 3.11 8.72 -5.43
N ARG A 106 3.49 8.50 -4.16
CA ARG A 106 3.94 7.20 -3.64
C ARG A 106 2.83 6.16 -3.63
N LEU A 107 1.60 6.53 -3.26
CA LEU A 107 0.44 5.65 -3.30
C LEU A 107 0.04 5.29 -4.74
N VAL A 108 0.07 6.25 -5.66
CA VAL A 108 -0.12 5.98 -7.09
C VAL A 108 0.94 5.01 -7.62
N THR A 109 2.20 5.20 -7.26
CA THR A 109 3.27 4.25 -7.60
C THR A 109 2.99 2.87 -7.01
N TYR A 110 2.56 2.77 -5.76
CA TYR A 110 2.19 1.48 -5.16
C TYR A 110 1.06 0.77 -5.91
N LEU A 111 -0.03 1.47 -6.23
CA LEU A 111 -1.12 0.91 -7.02
C LEU A 111 -0.64 0.47 -8.42
N THR A 112 0.21 1.29 -9.06
CA THR A 112 0.74 1.00 -10.41
C THR A 112 1.69 -0.20 -10.41
N ASP A 113 2.60 -0.29 -9.45
CA ASP A 113 3.57 -1.40 -9.34
C ASP A 113 2.88 -2.74 -9.08
N ASN A 114 1.70 -2.70 -8.44
CA ASN A 114 0.89 -3.87 -8.15
C ASN A 114 -0.27 -4.04 -9.16
N PHE A 115 -0.25 -3.35 -10.30
CA PHE A 115 -1.32 -3.38 -11.31
C PHE A 115 -1.74 -4.80 -11.72
N HIS A 116 -0.78 -5.70 -11.95
CA HIS A 116 -1.06 -7.09 -12.35
C HIS A 116 -1.73 -7.91 -11.26
N GLU A 117 -1.62 -7.48 -10.00
CA GLU A 117 -2.30 -8.11 -8.88
C GLU A 117 -3.76 -7.64 -8.75
N ILE A 118 -4.10 -6.47 -9.31
CA ILE A 118 -5.46 -5.90 -9.30
C ILE A 118 -6.37 -6.63 -10.29
N VAL A 119 -5.81 -7.20 -11.37
CA VAL A 119 -6.55 -7.94 -12.41
C VAL A 119 -7.25 -9.21 -11.86
N PHE A 120 -6.87 -9.66 -10.66
CA PHE A 120 -7.46 -10.82 -9.97
C PHE A 120 -8.45 -10.45 -8.87
N LEU A 121 -8.86 -9.18 -8.76
CA LEU A 121 -9.90 -8.69 -7.85
C LEU A 121 -11.29 -8.66 -8.51
#